data_AF-A0A975IHV5-F1
#
_entry.id   AF-A0A975IHV5-F1
#
_cell.length_a   1.000
_cell.length_b   1.000
_cell.length_c   1.000
_cell.angle_alpha   90.00
_cell.angle_beta   90.00
_cell.angle_gamma   90.00
#
_symmetry.space_group_name_H-M   'P 1'
#
loop_
_entity.id
_entity.type
_entity.pdbx_description
1 polymer ?
#
loop_
_entity_poly.entity_id
_entity_poly.type
_entity_poly.pdbx_seq_one_letter_code
_entity_poly.pdbx_strand_id
1 'polypeptide(L)'
;MKPSSNNTTLLLTSVFSLLFPAIISANEISETELQKQLGCIVSVEDAYDRLDIIMETWFTNDESNLNIKKNFHYINNLHTEYLKKVGIIKAKPFPDFKDDTAVGLELENIDRSYPDEMEQQNNLFIIEDRFLSGLSDIEGGLQEVGNEIEHGKKNCNHYFNNELNETQKIITSLQKQTSTTKQYISEAAKKRKDSLSIIIKNRRFSIIDHYNKETGKNLSKFSNILSDIEMASILFKNINKWWIEHNTPNIAHGTVTQYLQFNSALRGLNLYIGTLDNFEEQLKSLNNLPENVKNTILKDIYAYKFIIIKNIDYIKNLGYNGFINRQRFITESRLQHIDAYSKECGNLIKQYIQLSEENENQISFDKYDMLYWKQVKICEEIEEL
;
A
#
# COMPACT_ATOMS: atom_id res chain seq x y z
N MET A 1 -7.51 28.42 -16.71
CA MET A 1 -8.14 27.87 -17.93
C MET A 1 -9.38 27.10 -17.50
N LYS A 2 -10.57 27.52 -17.95
CA LYS A 2 -11.83 26.83 -17.66
C LYS A 2 -11.86 25.50 -18.43
N PRO A 3 -12.11 24.34 -17.81
CA PRO A 3 -12.49 23.14 -18.56
C PRO A 3 -13.98 23.23 -18.92
N SER A 4 -14.24 22.99 -20.20
CA SER A 4 -15.56 22.77 -20.80
C SER A 4 -16.30 21.62 -20.08
N SER A 5 -17.50 21.89 -19.60
CA SER A 5 -18.31 21.04 -18.72
C SER A 5 -19.49 20.37 -19.43
N ASN A 6 -19.30 19.79 -20.62
CA ASN A 6 -20.44 19.36 -21.45
C ASN A 6 -20.46 17.89 -21.93
N ASN A 7 -19.58 16.98 -21.49
CA ASN A 7 -19.55 15.62 -22.05
C ASN A 7 -19.86 14.47 -21.07
N THR A 8 -20.30 14.73 -19.83
CA THR A 8 -20.44 13.65 -18.82
C THR A 8 -21.89 13.30 -18.46
N THR A 9 -22.89 14.02 -19.00
CA THR A 9 -24.29 13.90 -18.55
C THR A 9 -25.15 12.96 -19.41
N LEU A 10 -24.55 12.03 -20.17
CA LEU A 10 -25.28 11.22 -21.15
C LEU A 10 -24.87 9.74 -21.10
N LEU A 11 -24.93 9.12 -19.92
CA LEU A 11 -24.55 7.70 -19.74
C LEU A 11 -25.47 6.90 -18.79
N LEU A 12 -26.57 7.47 -18.29
CA LEU A 12 -27.48 6.81 -17.33
C LEU A 12 -28.92 6.64 -17.87
N THR A 13 -29.04 6.29 -19.15
CA THR A 13 -30.20 5.53 -19.61
C THR A 13 -29.74 4.08 -19.71
N SER A 14 -30.15 3.28 -18.72
CA SER A 14 -29.93 1.84 -18.59
C SER A 14 -29.67 1.17 -19.93
N VAL A 15 -28.62 0.34 -20.02
CA VAL A 15 -28.37 -0.54 -21.17
C VAL A 15 -29.65 -1.28 -21.60
N PHE A 16 -30.57 -1.58 -20.67
CA PHE A 16 -31.90 -2.14 -20.93
C PHE A 16 -32.91 -1.27 -21.72
N SER A 17 -32.83 0.08 -21.69
CA SER A 17 -33.78 0.94 -22.41
C SER A 17 -33.34 1.28 -23.85
N LEU A 18 -32.12 0.89 -24.24
CA LEU A 18 -31.66 0.89 -25.64
C LEU A 18 -31.77 -0.50 -26.31
N LEU A 19 -32.02 -1.57 -25.54
CA LEU A 19 -32.17 -2.94 -26.06
C LEU A 19 -33.53 -3.21 -26.72
N PHE A 20 -34.57 -2.45 -26.38
CA PHE A 20 -35.92 -2.69 -26.93
C PHE A 20 -36.17 -2.12 -28.34
N PRO A 21 -35.64 -0.95 -28.75
CA PRO A 21 -35.92 -0.42 -30.09
C PRO A 21 -35.24 -1.21 -31.23
N ALA A 22 -34.09 -1.86 -30.97
CA ALA A 22 -33.37 -2.62 -31.99
C ALA A 22 -34.06 -3.96 -32.36
N ILE A 23 -34.85 -4.53 -31.44
CA ILE A 23 -35.62 -5.76 -31.69
C ILE A 23 -36.90 -5.45 -32.50
N ILE A 24 -37.38 -4.20 -32.50
CA ILE A 24 -38.67 -3.83 -33.11
C ILE A 24 -38.50 -3.25 -34.53
N SER A 25 -37.32 -2.80 -34.95
CA SER A 25 -37.10 -2.24 -36.29
C SER A 25 -36.60 -3.23 -37.36
N ALA A 26 -36.49 -4.53 -37.06
CA ALA A 26 -36.02 -5.52 -38.02
C ALA A 26 -37.07 -6.63 -38.22
N ASN A 27 -37.98 -6.42 -39.17
CA ASN A 27 -38.57 -7.56 -39.88
C ASN A 27 -37.40 -8.33 -40.52
N GLU A 28 -37.25 -9.61 -40.16
CA GLU A 28 -36.24 -10.58 -40.64
C GLU A 28 -34.91 -10.70 -39.85
N ILE A 29 -34.94 -10.72 -38.51
CA ILE A 29 -33.85 -11.36 -37.75
C ILE A 29 -34.09 -12.88 -37.76
N SER A 30 -33.17 -13.66 -38.34
CA SER A 30 -33.24 -15.13 -38.32
C SER A 30 -33.15 -15.65 -36.88
N GLU A 31 -33.79 -16.80 -36.58
CA GLU A 31 -33.74 -17.41 -35.24
C GLU A 31 -32.31 -17.63 -34.74
N THR A 32 -31.39 -17.98 -35.64
CA THR A 32 -29.95 -18.13 -35.37
C THR A 32 -29.29 -16.81 -34.95
N GLU A 33 -29.68 -15.69 -35.57
CA GLU A 33 -29.16 -14.37 -35.24
C GLU A 33 -29.69 -13.86 -33.91
N LEU A 34 -30.95 -14.17 -33.58
CA LEU A 34 -31.56 -13.89 -32.28
C LEU A 34 -30.89 -14.70 -31.15
N GLN A 35 -30.65 -15.99 -31.35
CA GLN A 35 -29.93 -16.83 -30.38
C GLN A 35 -28.50 -16.35 -30.16
N LYS A 36 -27.84 -15.89 -31.22
CA LYS A 36 -26.50 -15.30 -31.14
C LYS A 36 -26.50 -13.98 -30.35
N GLN A 37 -27.52 -13.14 -30.53
CA GLN A 37 -27.69 -11.92 -29.73
C GLN A 37 -27.96 -12.21 -28.24
N LEU A 38 -28.83 -13.18 -27.94
CA LEU A 38 -29.08 -13.58 -26.56
C LEU A 38 -27.82 -14.16 -25.90
N GLY A 39 -27.06 -14.99 -26.61
CA GLY A 39 -25.77 -15.51 -26.14
C GLY A 39 -24.73 -14.41 -25.91
N CYS A 40 -24.70 -13.40 -26.79
CA CYS A 40 -23.87 -12.21 -26.62
C CYS A 40 -24.22 -11.44 -25.33
N ILE A 41 -25.50 -11.12 -25.13
CA ILE A 41 -25.98 -10.37 -23.95
C ILE A 41 -25.60 -11.11 -22.67
N VAL A 42 -25.92 -12.40 -22.58
CA VAL A 42 -25.59 -13.23 -21.40
C VAL A 42 -24.08 -13.28 -21.15
N SER A 43 -23.26 -13.27 -22.21
CA SER A 43 -21.80 -13.32 -22.08
C SER A 43 -21.14 -12.02 -21.59
N VAL A 44 -21.86 -10.89 -21.63
CA VAL A 44 -21.31 -9.57 -21.24
C VAL A 44 -22.07 -8.91 -20.09
N GLU A 45 -23.23 -9.44 -19.69
CA GLU A 45 -24.10 -8.88 -18.64
C GLU A 45 -23.34 -8.63 -17.34
N ASP A 46 -22.64 -9.64 -16.83
CA ASP A 46 -21.85 -9.54 -15.60
C ASP A 46 -20.74 -8.46 -15.70
N ALA A 47 -20.16 -8.27 -16.88
CA ALA A 47 -19.14 -7.26 -17.11
C ALA A 47 -19.73 -5.84 -17.09
N TYR A 48 -20.94 -5.65 -17.64
CA TYR A 48 -21.66 -4.39 -17.58
C TYR A 48 -22.11 -4.06 -16.15
N ASP A 49 -22.64 -5.02 -15.40
CA ASP A 49 -23.03 -4.81 -14.00
C ASP A 49 -21.83 -4.36 -13.15
N ARG A 50 -20.67 -5.00 -13.34
CA ARG A 50 -19.43 -4.56 -12.67
C ARG A 50 -18.97 -3.20 -13.13
N LEU A 51 -19.07 -2.89 -14.43
CA LEU A 51 -18.72 -1.57 -14.96
C LEU A 51 -19.60 -0.48 -14.35
N ASP A 52 -20.90 -0.72 -14.23
CA ASP A 52 -21.85 0.23 -13.64
C ASP A 52 -21.54 0.49 -12.17
N ILE A 53 -21.26 -0.58 -11.39
CA ILE A 53 -20.82 -0.45 -9.99
C ILE A 53 -19.53 0.37 -9.89
N ILE A 54 -18.54 0.10 -10.76
CA ILE A 54 -17.28 0.86 -10.81
C ILE A 54 -17.55 2.33 -11.13
N MET A 55 -18.36 2.59 -12.16
CA MET A 55 -18.70 3.93 -12.61
C MET A 55 -19.41 4.73 -11.52
N GLU A 56 -20.46 4.16 -10.94
CA GLU A 56 -21.22 4.78 -9.84
C GLU A 56 -20.30 5.05 -8.65
N THR A 57 -19.54 4.06 -8.20
CA THR A 57 -18.76 4.16 -6.97
C THR A 57 -17.58 5.12 -7.10
N TRP A 58 -16.90 5.16 -8.25
CA TRP A 58 -15.58 5.80 -8.38
C TRP A 58 -15.55 7.02 -9.30
N PHE A 59 -16.47 7.14 -10.25
CA PHE A 59 -16.38 8.17 -11.30
C PHE A 59 -17.55 9.14 -11.32
N THR A 60 -18.79 8.68 -11.08
CA THR A 60 -20.00 9.48 -11.34
C THR A 60 -20.71 9.94 -10.07
N ASN A 61 -20.73 9.14 -8.99
CA ASN A 61 -21.35 9.55 -7.73
C ASN A 61 -20.41 10.47 -6.93
N ASP A 62 -20.70 11.77 -6.91
CA ASP A 62 -19.93 12.76 -6.15
C ASP A 62 -20.10 12.63 -4.62
N GLU A 63 -21.17 11.96 -4.16
CA GLU A 63 -21.39 11.67 -2.74
C GLU A 63 -20.51 10.52 -2.25
N SER A 64 -20.12 9.60 -3.15
CA SER A 64 -19.24 8.47 -2.82
C SER A 64 -17.95 8.94 -2.15
N ASN A 65 -17.58 8.26 -1.06
CA ASN A 65 -16.29 8.45 -0.40
C ASN A 65 -15.12 7.87 -1.19
N LEU A 66 -15.41 7.06 -2.21
CA LEU A 66 -14.41 6.45 -3.08
C LEU A 66 -14.20 7.26 -4.38
N ASN A 67 -15.07 8.21 -4.69
CA ASN A 67 -14.97 9.04 -5.91
C ASN A 67 -13.55 9.57 -6.15
N ILE A 68 -12.98 9.25 -7.31
CA ILE A 68 -11.57 9.54 -7.65
C ILE A 68 -11.30 11.04 -7.64
N LYS A 69 -12.19 11.83 -8.24
CA LYS A 69 -12.00 13.29 -8.34
C LYS A 69 -12.02 13.95 -6.97
N LYS A 70 -12.96 13.55 -6.11
CA LYS A 70 -13.09 14.07 -4.73
C LYS A 70 -11.84 13.71 -3.90
N ASN A 71 -11.43 12.45 -3.91
CA ASN A 71 -10.24 11.99 -3.18
C ASN A 71 -8.95 12.63 -3.71
N PHE A 72 -8.81 12.75 -5.02
CA PHE A 72 -7.69 13.45 -5.64
C PHE A 72 -7.60 14.90 -5.18
N HIS A 73 -8.72 15.64 -5.21
CA HIS A 73 -8.74 17.02 -4.72
C HIS A 73 -8.40 17.14 -3.24
N TYR A 74 -8.93 16.23 -2.41
CA TYR A 74 -8.63 16.18 -0.99
C TYR A 74 -7.12 15.96 -0.75
N ILE A 75 -6.52 14.95 -1.37
CA ILE A 75 -5.09 14.64 -1.25
C ILE A 75 -4.24 15.80 -1.77
N ASN A 76 -4.60 16.39 -2.92
CA ASN A 76 -3.88 17.54 -3.47
C ASN A 76 -3.92 18.78 -2.53
N ASN A 77 -5.04 19.01 -1.85
CA ASN A 77 -5.13 20.07 -0.84
C ASN A 77 -4.21 19.78 0.35
N LEU A 78 -4.19 18.54 0.84
CA LEU A 78 -3.28 18.12 1.90
C LEU A 78 -1.80 18.30 1.52
N HIS A 79 -1.41 17.93 0.30
CA HIS A 79 -0.06 18.21 -0.23
C HIS A 79 0.24 19.70 -0.22
N THR A 80 -0.70 20.51 -0.70
CA THR A 80 -0.53 21.96 -0.81
C THR A 80 -0.37 22.61 0.57
N GLU A 81 -1.20 22.23 1.54
CA GLU A 81 -1.12 22.71 2.91
C GLU A 81 0.19 22.31 3.58
N TYR A 82 0.61 21.06 3.40
CA TYR A 82 1.88 20.60 3.92
C TYR A 82 3.06 21.38 3.33
N LEU A 83 3.12 21.57 2.00
CA LEU A 83 4.18 22.32 1.36
C LEU A 83 4.21 23.79 1.81
N LYS A 84 3.04 24.40 2.08
CA LYS A 84 2.98 25.74 2.70
C LYS A 84 3.60 25.74 4.10
N LYS A 85 3.25 24.78 4.96
CA LYS A 85 3.83 24.64 6.31
C LYS A 85 5.35 24.51 6.26
N VAL A 86 5.87 23.59 5.44
CA VAL A 86 7.33 23.41 5.31
C VAL A 86 8.01 24.65 4.69
N GLY A 87 7.30 25.36 3.81
CA GLY A 87 7.75 26.66 3.30
C GLY A 87 7.98 27.73 4.38
N ILE A 88 7.22 27.71 5.47
CA ILE A 88 7.40 28.62 6.61
C ILE A 88 8.73 28.35 7.31
N ILE A 89 9.13 27.09 7.48
CA ILE A 89 10.42 26.70 8.07
C ILE A 89 11.58 27.30 7.26
N LYS A 90 11.48 27.24 5.92
CA LYS A 90 12.44 27.84 5.01
C LYS A 90 12.51 29.36 5.15
N ALA A 91 11.36 30.02 5.31
CA ALA A 91 11.23 31.48 5.32
C ALA A 91 11.44 32.13 6.70
N LYS A 92 11.59 31.35 7.78
CA LYS A 92 11.78 31.89 9.14
C LYS A 92 13.00 32.83 9.17
N PRO A 93 12.90 34.05 9.73
CA PRO A 93 14.08 34.91 9.87
C PRO A 93 15.13 34.25 10.76
N PHE A 94 16.41 34.58 10.56
CA PHE A 94 17.46 34.14 11.48
C PHE A 94 17.39 34.99 12.76
N PRO A 95 17.50 34.38 13.95
CA PRO A 95 17.71 35.13 15.17
C PRO A 95 19.07 35.81 15.16
N ASP A 96 19.20 36.91 15.89
CA ASP A 96 20.47 37.58 16.14
C ASP A 96 21.31 36.71 17.08
N PHE A 97 22.37 36.11 16.56
CA PHE A 97 23.14 35.08 17.26
C PHE A 97 24.23 35.71 18.13
N LYS A 98 23.91 35.96 19.40
CA LYS A 98 24.82 36.61 20.35
C LYS A 98 26.04 35.75 20.73
N ASP A 99 25.93 34.42 20.68
CA ASP A 99 27.00 33.48 21.02
C ASP A 99 26.76 32.07 20.44
N ASP A 100 27.72 31.16 20.66
CA ASP A 100 27.67 29.77 20.20
C ASP A 100 26.47 28.98 20.81
N THR A 101 25.99 29.37 21.99
CA THR A 101 24.86 28.72 22.68
C THR A 101 23.54 29.03 21.97
N ALA A 102 23.38 30.28 21.50
CA ALA A 102 22.21 30.70 20.74
C ALA A 102 22.08 29.92 19.41
N VAL A 103 23.20 29.61 18.76
CA VAL A 103 23.23 28.77 17.55
C VAL A 103 22.82 27.33 17.87
N GLY A 104 23.38 26.76 18.93
CA GLY A 104 23.03 25.40 19.38
C GLY A 104 21.54 25.25 19.69
N LEU A 105 20.94 26.22 20.37
CA LEU A 105 19.51 26.24 20.68
C LEU A 105 18.62 26.35 19.44
N GLU A 106 19.00 27.15 18.44
CA GLU A 106 18.20 27.26 17.21
C GLU A 106 18.30 25.99 16.34
N LEU A 107 19.47 25.33 16.31
CA LEU A 107 19.62 24.01 15.69
C LEU A 107 18.77 22.96 16.42
N GLU A 108 18.79 22.95 17.76
CA GLU A 108 17.96 22.05 18.57
C GLU A 108 16.46 22.31 18.35
N ASN A 109 16.04 23.57 18.21
CA ASN A 109 14.64 23.93 17.94
C ASN A 109 14.15 23.43 16.58
N ILE A 110 14.98 23.49 15.54
CA ILE A 110 14.66 22.91 14.22
C ILE A 110 14.55 21.38 14.34
N ASP A 111 15.43 20.78 15.13
CA ASP A 111 15.45 19.34 15.32
C ASP A 111 14.25 18.85 16.14
N ARG A 112 13.73 19.67 17.05
CA ARG A 112 12.49 19.38 17.80
C ARG A 112 11.24 19.40 16.93
N SER A 113 11.18 20.27 15.92
CA SER A 113 10.00 20.32 15.04
C SER A 113 10.05 19.20 13.97
N TYR A 114 11.23 18.70 13.63
CA TYR A 114 11.37 17.68 12.60
C TYR A 114 10.55 16.38 12.82
N PRO A 115 10.50 15.77 14.04
CA PRO A 115 9.66 14.61 14.32
C PRO A 115 8.17 14.86 14.09
N ASP A 116 7.63 15.99 14.57
CA ASP A 116 6.21 16.34 14.43
C ASP A 116 5.84 16.53 12.94
N GLU A 117 6.73 17.18 12.18
CA GLU A 117 6.57 17.35 10.73
C GLU A 117 6.65 16.00 9.99
N MET A 118 7.54 15.11 10.43
CA MET A 118 7.66 13.76 9.87
C MET A 118 6.43 12.91 10.21
N GLU A 119 5.87 13.03 11.42
CA GLU A 119 4.63 12.35 11.81
C GLU A 119 3.45 12.81 10.95
N GLN A 120 3.30 14.13 10.75
CA GLN A 120 2.30 14.68 9.84
C GLN A 120 2.49 14.13 8.41
N GLN A 121 3.73 14.03 7.95
CA GLN A 121 4.04 13.43 6.66
C GLN A 121 3.68 11.93 6.59
N ASN A 122 3.95 11.15 7.65
CA ASN A 122 3.60 9.74 7.73
C ASN A 122 2.08 9.53 7.72
N ASN A 123 1.32 10.38 8.41
CA ASN A 123 -0.14 10.34 8.38
C ASN A 123 -0.69 10.61 6.97
N LEU A 124 -0.07 11.51 6.21
CA LEU A 124 -0.41 11.74 4.80
C LEU A 124 -0.11 10.51 3.92
N PHE A 125 1.03 9.83 4.16
CA PHE A 125 1.35 8.60 3.43
C PHE A 125 0.30 7.51 3.64
N ILE A 126 -0.24 7.35 4.86
CA ILE A 126 -1.30 6.36 5.13
C ILE A 126 -2.57 6.66 4.33
N ILE A 127 -2.94 7.94 4.23
CA ILE A 127 -4.11 8.37 3.45
C ILE A 127 -3.89 8.12 1.96
N GLU A 128 -2.70 8.45 1.45
CA GLU A 128 -2.33 8.22 0.06
C GLU A 128 -2.29 6.74 -0.29
N ASP A 129 -1.69 5.91 0.57
CA ASP A 129 -1.56 4.47 0.36
C ASP A 129 -2.93 3.81 0.21
N ARG A 130 -3.89 4.18 1.07
CA ARG A 130 -5.28 3.72 0.96
C ARG A 130 -5.90 4.11 -0.39
N PHE A 131 -5.68 5.34 -0.84
CA PHE A 131 -6.22 5.77 -2.12
C PHE A 131 -5.53 5.10 -3.30
N LEU A 132 -4.21 4.92 -3.26
CA LEU A 132 -3.42 4.22 -4.28
C LEU A 132 -3.79 2.73 -4.38
N SER A 133 -4.09 2.08 -3.25
CA SER A 133 -4.64 0.72 -3.22
C SER A 133 -5.99 0.69 -3.93
N GLY A 134 -6.91 1.59 -3.56
CA GLY A 134 -8.22 1.67 -4.22
C GLY A 134 -8.13 1.93 -5.73
N LEU A 135 -7.23 2.81 -6.17
CA LEU A 135 -6.97 3.03 -7.60
C LEU A 135 -6.44 1.77 -8.29
N SER A 136 -5.63 0.96 -7.61
CA SER A 136 -5.11 -0.30 -8.17
C SER A 136 -6.20 -1.37 -8.27
N ASP A 137 -7.11 -1.43 -7.29
CA ASP A 137 -8.26 -2.35 -7.32
C ASP A 137 -9.20 -2.02 -8.49
N ILE A 138 -9.49 -0.74 -8.74
CA ILE A 138 -10.30 -0.31 -9.89
C ILE A 138 -9.58 -0.58 -11.20
N GLU A 139 -8.28 -0.32 -11.28
CA GLU A 139 -7.47 -0.57 -12.48
C GLU A 139 -7.55 -2.06 -12.88
N GLY A 140 -7.46 -2.96 -11.89
CA GLY A 140 -7.69 -4.40 -12.06
C GLY A 140 -9.13 -4.72 -12.48
N GLY A 141 -10.13 -4.19 -11.77
CA GLY A 141 -11.54 -4.43 -12.12
C GLY A 141 -11.91 -3.94 -13.53
N LEU A 142 -11.41 -2.77 -13.95
CA LEU A 142 -11.58 -2.27 -15.31
C LEU A 142 -10.89 -3.17 -16.35
N GLN A 143 -9.73 -3.74 -16.00
CA GLN A 143 -9.03 -4.68 -16.88
C GLN A 143 -9.81 -5.99 -17.04
N GLU A 144 -10.36 -6.53 -15.95
CA GLU A 144 -11.21 -7.72 -15.97
C GLU A 144 -12.47 -7.50 -16.82
N VAL A 145 -13.20 -6.41 -16.57
CA VAL A 145 -14.36 -6.02 -17.39
C VAL A 145 -13.98 -5.88 -18.86
N GLY A 146 -12.85 -5.23 -19.16
CA GLY A 146 -12.36 -5.06 -20.52
C GLY A 146 -12.01 -6.39 -21.21
N ASN A 147 -11.47 -7.36 -20.48
CA ASN A 147 -11.16 -8.68 -21.01
C ASN A 147 -12.43 -9.49 -21.30
N GLU A 148 -13.42 -9.41 -20.43
CA GLU A 148 -14.70 -10.09 -20.59
C GLU A 148 -15.52 -9.53 -21.75
N ILE A 149 -15.55 -8.21 -21.90
CA ILE A 149 -16.16 -7.55 -23.07
C ILE A 149 -15.46 -8.00 -24.36
N GLU A 150 -14.13 -8.05 -24.38
CA GLU A 150 -13.38 -8.52 -25.55
C GLU A 150 -13.64 -10.00 -25.87
N HIS A 151 -13.80 -10.83 -24.83
CA HIS A 151 -14.16 -12.24 -25.00
C HIS A 151 -15.58 -12.39 -25.56
N GLY A 152 -16.55 -11.65 -25.00
CA GLY A 152 -17.96 -11.66 -25.40
C GLY A 152 -18.19 -11.25 -26.85
N LYS A 153 -17.40 -10.30 -27.38
CA LYS A 153 -17.44 -9.86 -28.80
C LYS A 153 -17.43 -11.00 -29.81
N LYS A 154 -16.73 -12.11 -29.50
CA LYS A 154 -16.64 -13.28 -30.39
C LYS A 154 -18.00 -13.92 -30.67
N ASN A 155 -18.94 -13.77 -29.73
CA ASN A 155 -20.28 -14.32 -29.79
C ASN A 155 -21.32 -13.29 -30.27
N CYS A 156 -20.91 -12.04 -30.53
CA CYS A 156 -21.81 -10.94 -30.86
C CYS A 156 -21.92 -10.69 -32.37
N ASN A 157 -22.99 -10.01 -32.78
CA ASN A 157 -23.14 -9.54 -34.15
C ASN A 157 -22.48 -8.18 -34.36
N HIS A 158 -22.43 -7.72 -35.63
CA HIS A 158 -21.70 -6.50 -35.99
C HIS A 158 -22.23 -5.25 -35.27
N TYR A 159 -23.54 -5.16 -35.02
CA TYR A 159 -24.13 -4.01 -34.33
C TYR A 159 -23.67 -3.95 -32.86
N PHE A 160 -23.80 -5.04 -32.13
CA PHE A 160 -23.31 -5.15 -30.75
C PHE A 160 -21.80 -4.96 -30.65
N ASN A 161 -21.03 -5.47 -31.61
CA ASN A 161 -19.59 -5.29 -31.63
C ASN A 161 -19.18 -3.82 -31.67
N ASN A 162 -19.93 -2.95 -32.33
CA ASN A 162 -19.67 -1.50 -32.32
C ASN A 162 -19.87 -0.89 -30.93
N GLU A 163 -20.94 -1.27 -30.22
CA GLU A 163 -21.21 -0.79 -28.86
C GLU A 163 -20.19 -1.32 -27.84
N LEU A 164 -19.82 -2.60 -27.94
CA LEU A 164 -18.74 -3.18 -27.14
C LEU A 164 -17.39 -2.51 -27.42
N ASN A 165 -17.14 -2.09 -28.67
CA ASN A 165 -15.94 -1.32 -29.01
C ASN A 165 -15.93 0.09 -28.40
N GLU A 166 -17.07 0.78 -28.37
CA GLU A 166 -17.17 2.08 -27.67
C GLU A 166 -16.99 1.91 -26.15
N THR A 167 -17.56 0.86 -25.58
CA THR A 167 -17.38 0.53 -24.16
C THR A 167 -15.91 0.23 -23.83
N GLN A 168 -15.21 -0.51 -24.71
CA GLN A 168 -13.77 -0.75 -24.56
C GLN A 168 -12.94 0.55 -24.57
N LYS A 169 -13.31 1.52 -25.41
CA LYS A 169 -12.65 2.84 -25.43
C LYS A 169 -12.88 3.60 -24.14
N ILE A 170 -14.09 3.52 -23.58
CA ILE A 170 -14.41 4.12 -22.27
C ILE A 170 -13.53 3.48 -21.19
N ILE A 171 -13.50 2.15 -21.09
CA ILE A 171 -12.68 1.42 -20.13
C ILE A 171 -11.21 1.82 -20.25
N THR A 172 -10.67 1.85 -21.47
CA THR A 172 -9.28 2.27 -21.73
C THR A 172 -9.01 3.71 -21.25
N SER A 173 -9.97 4.61 -21.46
CA SER A 173 -9.89 6.00 -20.98
C SER A 173 -9.89 6.08 -19.45
N LEU A 174 -10.75 5.30 -18.78
CA LEU A 174 -10.85 5.25 -17.32
C LEU A 174 -9.59 4.65 -16.70
N GLN A 175 -9.04 3.58 -17.28
CA GLN A 175 -7.75 3.01 -16.89
C GLN A 175 -6.66 4.08 -16.98
N LYS A 176 -6.55 4.77 -18.12
CA LYS A 176 -5.57 5.84 -18.30
C LYS A 176 -5.72 6.96 -17.27
N GLN A 177 -6.94 7.38 -16.94
CA GLN A 177 -7.20 8.37 -15.90
C GLN A 177 -6.74 7.87 -14.53
N THR A 178 -7.02 6.61 -14.21
CA THR A 178 -6.63 5.95 -12.96
C THR A 178 -5.10 5.86 -12.84
N SER A 179 -4.41 5.36 -13.86
CA SER A 179 -2.94 5.27 -13.86
C SER A 179 -2.27 6.64 -13.77
N THR A 180 -2.80 7.65 -14.48
CA THR A 180 -2.28 9.03 -14.43
C THR A 180 -2.43 9.62 -13.02
N THR A 181 -3.57 9.38 -12.38
CA THR A 181 -3.85 9.84 -11.01
C THR A 181 -2.90 9.19 -10.00
N LYS A 182 -2.72 7.88 -10.10
CA LYS A 182 -1.77 7.10 -9.29
C LYS A 182 -0.33 7.59 -9.45
N GLN A 183 0.11 7.86 -10.68
CA GLN A 183 1.43 8.43 -10.94
C GLN A 183 1.59 9.80 -10.28
N TYR A 184 0.61 10.70 -10.45
CA TYR A 184 0.66 12.03 -9.87
C TYR A 184 0.81 12.01 -8.34
N ILE A 185 -0.01 11.20 -7.66
CA ILE A 185 0.03 11.09 -6.19
C ILE A 185 1.36 10.52 -5.73
N SER A 186 1.84 9.46 -6.39
CA SER A 186 3.14 8.85 -6.07
C SER A 186 4.30 9.84 -6.22
N GLU A 187 4.30 10.62 -7.31
CA GLU A 187 5.31 11.66 -7.53
C GLU A 187 5.21 12.82 -6.54
N ALA A 188 4.00 13.26 -6.20
CA ALA A 188 3.77 14.32 -5.21
C ALA A 188 4.23 13.88 -3.81
N ALA A 189 3.93 12.64 -3.43
CA ALA A 189 4.36 12.04 -2.17
C ALA A 189 5.89 11.94 -2.09
N LYS A 190 6.56 11.53 -3.17
CA LYS A 190 8.02 11.52 -3.28
C LYS A 190 8.61 12.94 -3.15
N LYS A 191 8.10 13.91 -3.92
CA LYS A 191 8.54 15.32 -3.84
C LYS A 191 8.39 15.89 -2.44
N ARG A 192 7.28 15.59 -1.75
CA ARG A 192 7.04 16.02 -0.37
C ARG A 192 8.09 15.46 0.59
N LYS A 193 8.40 14.17 0.47
CA LYS A 193 9.44 13.47 1.26
C LYS A 193 10.80 14.10 1.11
N ASP A 194 11.20 14.35 -0.12
CA ASP A 194 12.52 14.94 -0.37
C ASP A 194 12.54 16.39 0.13
N SER A 195 11.45 17.13 -0.04
CA SER A 195 11.34 18.55 0.35
C SER A 195 11.57 18.81 1.84
N LEU A 196 10.97 18.03 2.76
CA LEU A 196 11.19 18.25 4.20
C LEU A 196 12.66 18.03 4.58
N SER A 197 13.26 16.91 4.15
CA SER A 197 14.66 16.60 4.45
C SER A 197 15.62 17.65 3.90
N ILE A 198 15.38 18.13 2.67
CA ILE A 198 16.21 19.15 2.02
C ILE A 198 16.04 20.49 2.71
N ILE A 199 14.82 20.88 3.06
CA ILE A 199 14.54 22.17 3.71
C ILE A 199 15.19 22.23 5.09
N ILE A 200 15.08 21.17 5.89
CA ILE A 200 15.71 21.09 7.21
C ILE A 200 17.23 21.12 7.10
N LYS A 201 17.80 20.32 6.19
CA LYS A 201 19.24 20.33 5.91
C LYS A 201 19.73 21.73 5.53
N ASN A 202 19.09 22.35 4.53
CA ASN A 202 19.46 23.69 4.07
C ASN A 202 19.29 24.75 5.16
N ARG A 203 18.28 24.61 6.02
CA ARG A 203 18.05 25.54 7.12
C ARG A 203 19.18 25.46 8.15
N ARG A 204 19.61 24.26 8.54
CA ARG A 204 20.75 24.05 9.45
C ARG A 204 22.04 24.67 8.87
N PHE A 205 22.34 24.40 7.60
CA PHE A 205 23.49 25.02 6.92
C PHE A 205 23.39 26.55 6.89
N SER A 206 22.21 27.09 6.60
CA SER A 206 22.01 28.54 6.52
C SER A 206 22.17 29.23 7.87
N ILE A 207 21.78 28.59 8.98
CA ILE A 207 22.03 29.10 10.34
C ILE A 207 23.52 29.22 10.61
N ILE A 208 24.28 28.18 10.27
CA ILE A 208 25.72 28.15 10.50
C ILE A 208 26.44 29.16 9.61
N ASP A 209 26.06 29.24 8.34
CA ASP A 209 26.60 30.24 7.41
C ASP A 209 26.28 31.68 7.85
N HIS A 210 25.08 31.92 8.37
CA HIS A 210 24.68 33.23 8.88
C HIS A 210 25.52 33.61 10.11
N TYR A 211 25.66 32.70 11.08
CA TYR A 211 26.51 32.92 12.25
C TYR A 211 27.98 33.16 11.90
N ASN A 212 28.54 32.36 10.98
CA ASN A 212 29.92 32.50 10.52
C ASN A 212 30.14 33.89 9.88
N LYS A 213 29.15 34.39 9.13
CA LYS A 213 29.19 35.74 8.53
C LYS A 213 29.10 36.86 9.57
N GLU A 214 28.25 36.71 10.59
CA GLU A 214 28.07 37.74 11.61
C GLU A 214 29.24 37.82 12.61
N THR A 215 29.85 36.69 12.94
CA THR A 215 30.86 36.62 14.01
C THR A 215 32.31 36.46 13.53
N GLY A 216 32.52 36.08 12.26
CA GLY A 216 33.85 35.80 11.72
C GLY A 216 34.54 34.56 12.33
N LYS A 217 33.84 33.77 13.15
CA LYS A 217 34.35 32.53 13.75
C LYS A 217 34.12 31.34 12.81
N ASN A 218 35.06 30.40 12.78
CA ASN A 218 34.96 29.16 12.01
C ASN A 218 34.42 28.03 12.90
N LEU A 219 33.15 27.66 12.71
CA LEU A 219 32.43 26.64 13.50
C LEU A 219 32.80 25.18 13.14
N SER A 220 34.08 24.86 12.97
CA SER A 220 34.52 23.46 12.73
C SER A 220 34.06 22.48 13.83
N LYS A 221 33.74 22.97 15.04
CA LYS A 221 33.11 22.18 16.12
C LYS A 221 31.67 21.74 15.82
N PHE A 222 30.89 22.52 15.06
CA PHE A 222 29.52 22.13 14.66
C PHE A 222 29.50 21.17 13.47
N SER A 223 30.60 21.01 12.75
CA SER A 223 30.74 19.99 11.69
C SER A 223 30.40 18.59 12.21
N ASN A 224 30.91 18.23 13.39
CA ASN A 224 30.66 16.92 13.99
C ASN A 224 29.20 16.79 14.48
N ILE A 225 28.63 17.87 15.03
CA ILE A 225 27.23 17.91 15.47
C ILE A 225 26.30 17.77 14.25
N LEU A 226 26.55 18.52 13.17
CA LEU A 226 25.80 18.42 11.91
C LEU A 226 25.94 17.04 11.28
N SER A 227 27.13 16.46 11.30
CA SER A 227 27.40 15.11 10.77
C SER A 227 26.60 14.06 11.55
N ASP A 228 26.64 14.11 12.88
CA ASP A 228 25.85 13.20 13.75
C ASP A 228 24.35 13.42 13.57
N ILE A 229 23.90 14.66 13.38
CA ILE A 229 22.51 15.00 13.09
C ILE A 229 22.08 14.48 11.70
N GLU A 230 22.94 14.58 10.67
CA GLU A 230 22.66 14.03 9.34
C GLU A 230 22.57 12.50 9.40
N MET A 231 23.51 11.85 10.11
CA MET A 231 23.48 10.41 10.36
C MET A 231 22.22 10.00 11.12
N ALA A 232 21.82 10.75 12.15
CA ALA A 232 20.57 10.50 12.89
C ALA A 232 19.33 10.64 12.00
N SER A 233 19.30 11.63 11.10
CA SER A 233 18.18 11.82 10.16
C SER A 233 18.09 10.67 9.14
N ILE A 234 19.23 10.22 8.61
CA ILE A 234 19.31 9.05 7.73
C ILE A 234 18.86 7.79 8.48
N LEU A 235 19.35 7.60 9.70
CA LEU A 235 18.99 6.48 10.55
C LEU A 235 17.48 6.47 10.85
N PHE A 236 16.91 7.61 11.22
CA PHE A 236 15.47 7.75 11.46
C PHE A 236 14.64 7.45 10.21
N LYS A 237 15.08 7.91 9.03
CA LYS A 237 14.45 7.58 7.75
C LYS A 237 14.49 6.07 7.48
N ASN A 238 15.61 5.42 7.77
CA ASN A 238 15.77 3.97 7.58
C ASN A 238 14.91 3.19 8.56
N ILE A 239 14.85 3.59 9.84
CA ILE A 239 13.96 3.01 10.85
C ILE A 239 12.51 3.09 10.38
N ASN A 240 12.04 4.27 9.96
CA ASN A 240 10.66 4.44 9.53
C ASN A 240 10.34 3.70 8.23
N LYS A 241 11.25 3.72 7.26
CA LYS A 241 11.09 2.95 6.02
C LYS A 241 10.98 1.46 6.32
N TRP A 242 11.91 0.94 7.13
CA TRP A 242 11.92 -0.45 7.55
C TRP A 242 10.63 -0.78 8.31
N TRP A 243 10.19 0.06 9.24
CA TRP A 243 8.95 -0.15 9.99
C TRP A 243 7.73 -0.21 9.05
N ILE A 244 7.60 0.73 8.11
CA ILE A 244 6.48 0.75 7.14
C ILE A 244 6.49 -0.51 6.27
N GLU A 245 7.64 -0.91 5.72
CA GLU A 245 7.78 -2.11 4.88
C GLU A 245 7.37 -3.39 5.61
N HIS A 246 7.49 -3.42 6.94
CA HIS A 246 7.23 -4.60 7.75
C HIS A 246 5.96 -4.50 8.61
N ASN A 247 5.18 -3.40 8.50
CA ASN A 247 3.99 -3.13 9.34
C ASN A 247 2.65 -2.94 8.57
N THR A 248 2.62 -3.01 7.24
CA THR A 248 1.37 -3.09 6.47
C THR A 248 0.98 -4.55 6.14
N PRO A 249 -0.27 -5.02 6.37
CA PRO A 249 -1.18 -4.77 7.49
C PRO A 249 -1.04 -5.83 8.61
N ASN A 250 -0.97 -5.34 9.85
CA ASN A 250 -0.92 -6.09 11.12
C ASN A 250 0.25 -7.08 11.23
N ILE A 251 1.34 -6.72 11.90
CA ILE A 251 2.40 -7.68 12.27
C ILE A 251 1.80 -8.94 12.95
N ALA A 252 0.72 -8.83 13.75
CA ALA A 252 0.05 -10.01 14.31
C ALA A 252 -0.69 -10.86 13.26
N HIS A 253 -1.42 -10.22 12.36
CA HIS A 253 -2.28 -10.90 11.41
C HIS A 253 -1.47 -11.35 10.20
N GLY A 254 -0.69 -10.42 9.62
CA GLY A 254 0.34 -10.58 8.61
C GLY A 254 1.41 -11.61 8.95
N THR A 255 2.00 -11.64 10.15
CA THR A 255 2.99 -12.71 10.44
C THR A 255 2.31 -14.06 10.62
N VAL A 256 1.08 -14.12 11.15
CA VAL A 256 0.32 -15.37 11.33
C VAL A 256 -0.40 -15.79 10.02
N THR A 257 -0.54 -14.92 9.02
CA THR A 257 -1.04 -15.23 7.67
C THR A 257 0.10 -15.48 6.67
N GLN A 258 1.21 -14.72 6.73
CA GLN A 258 2.41 -14.91 5.90
C GLN A 258 3.24 -16.10 6.36
N TYR A 259 3.39 -16.28 7.68
CA TYR A 259 4.05 -17.43 8.26
C TYR A 259 2.99 -18.26 8.97
N LEU A 260 2.37 -19.17 8.22
CA LEU A 260 1.57 -20.25 8.79
C LEU A 260 2.41 -21.20 9.65
N GLN A 261 3.70 -20.91 9.82
CA GLN A 261 4.72 -21.66 10.54
C GLN A 261 5.04 -20.97 11.87
N PHE A 262 4.80 -21.65 13.00
CA PHE A 262 5.02 -21.09 14.34
C PHE A 262 6.48 -20.67 14.57
N ASN A 263 7.44 -21.57 14.29
CA ASN A 263 8.86 -21.32 14.52
C ASN A 263 9.41 -20.23 13.58
N SER A 264 8.97 -20.21 12.33
CA SER A 264 9.38 -19.17 11.37
C SER A 264 8.81 -17.81 11.72
N ALA A 265 7.56 -17.75 12.20
CA ALA A 265 6.95 -16.52 12.68
C ALA A 265 7.73 -15.96 13.89
N LEU A 266 8.05 -16.80 14.88
CA LEU A 266 8.89 -16.40 16.02
C LEU A 266 10.28 -15.96 15.58
N ARG A 267 10.92 -16.69 14.66
CA ARG A 267 12.25 -16.32 14.14
C ARG A 267 12.22 -14.97 13.42
N GLY A 268 11.22 -14.73 12.57
CA GLY A 268 11.04 -13.45 11.86
C GLY A 268 10.91 -12.28 12.83
N LEU A 269 10.04 -12.41 13.84
CA LEU A 269 9.87 -11.37 14.87
C LEU A 269 11.14 -11.14 15.71
N ASN A 270 11.88 -12.19 16.05
CA ASN A 270 13.16 -12.04 16.76
C ASN A 270 14.22 -11.34 15.89
N LEU A 271 14.25 -11.60 14.58
CA LEU A 271 15.14 -10.88 13.65
C LEU A 271 14.76 -9.39 13.57
N TYR A 272 13.48 -9.06 13.67
CA TYR A 272 13.03 -7.68 13.73
C TYR A 272 13.48 -6.96 15.00
N ILE A 273 13.45 -7.64 16.16
CA ILE A 273 14.04 -7.12 17.39
C ILE A 273 15.54 -6.86 17.20
N GLY A 274 16.29 -7.83 16.67
CA GLY A 274 17.73 -7.66 16.43
C GLY A 274 18.05 -6.52 15.46
N THR A 275 17.18 -6.26 14.49
CA THR A 275 17.31 -5.11 13.58
C THR A 275 17.10 -3.79 14.33
N LEU A 276 16.10 -3.72 15.21
CA LEU A 276 15.87 -2.56 16.08
C LEU A 276 17.00 -2.37 17.11
N ASP A 277 17.60 -3.44 17.63
CA ASP A 277 18.80 -3.38 18.47
C ASP A 277 19.97 -2.74 17.72
N ASN A 278 20.21 -3.13 16.46
CA ASN A 278 21.25 -2.54 15.62
C ASN A 278 21.00 -1.04 15.37
N PHE A 279 19.75 -0.64 15.11
CA PHE A 279 19.41 0.78 14.99
C PHE A 279 19.64 1.56 16.28
N GLU A 280 19.33 0.95 17.43
CA GLU A 280 19.61 1.54 18.74
C GLU A 280 21.11 1.74 18.98
N GLU A 281 21.93 0.75 18.64
CA GLU A 281 23.39 0.83 18.75
C GLU A 281 23.98 1.92 17.84
N GLN A 282 23.53 1.99 16.58
CA GLN A 282 23.94 3.04 15.64
C GLN A 282 23.59 4.42 16.18
N LEU A 283 22.38 4.62 16.72
CA LEU A 283 21.98 5.88 17.33
C LEU A 283 22.82 6.20 18.57
N LYS A 284 23.09 5.20 19.42
CA LYS A 284 23.92 5.35 20.62
C LYS A 284 25.34 5.81 20.29
N SER A 285 25.90 5.35 19.17
CA SER A 285 27.25 5.71 18.70
C SER A 285 27.42 7.19 18.31
N LEU A 286 26.32 7.92 18.08
CA LEU A 286 26.33 9.35 17.76
C LEU A 286 26.53 10.17 19.05
N ASN A 287 27.79 10.51 19.34
CA ASN A 287 28.21 11.11 20.62
C ASN A 287 27.94 12.61 20.72
N ASN A 288 27.79 13.31 19.59
CA ASN A 288 27.55 14.75 19.56
C ASN A 288 26.08 15.08 19.26
N LEU A 289 25.22 14.07 19.16
CA LEU A 289 23.78 14.25 18.97
C LEU A 289 23.15 14.78 20.27
N PRO A 290 22.33 15.84 20.23
CA PRO A 290 21.59 16.30 21.40
C PRO A 290 20.76 15.19 22.04
N GLU A 291 20.85 15.06 23.37
CA GLU A 291 20.27 13.95 24.13
C GLU A 291 18.75 13.87 23.98
N ASN A 292 18.07 15.01 23.82
CA ASN A 292 16.64 15.08 23.55
C ASN A 292 16.26 14.43 22.20
N VAL A 293 17.02 14.70 21.12
CA VAL A 293 16.81 14.11 19.79
C VAL A 293 17.05 12.60 19.85
N LYS A 294 18.13 12.20 20.54
CA LYS A 294 18.46 10.80 20.81
C LYS A 294 17.32 10.09 21.52
N ASN A 295 16.78 10.69 22.58
CA ASN A 295 15.67 10.14 23.35
C ASN A 295 14.37 10.05 22.55
N THR A 296 14.07 11.01 21.66
CA THR A 296 12.90 10.93 20.77
C THR A 296 12.98 9.72 19.85
N ILE A 297 14.12 9.52 19.17
CA ILE A 297 14.28 8.37 18.25
C ILE A 297 14.30 7.05 19.04
N LEU A 298 14.94 7.01 20.21
CA LEU A 298 14.93 5.83 21.09
C LEU A 298 13.51 5.46 21.53
N LYS A 299 12.66 6.45 21.83
CA LYS A 299 11.26 6.21 22.20
C LYS A 299 10.50 5.47 21.11
N ASP A 300 10.70 5.82 19.85
CA ASP A 300 10.08 5.13 18.72
C ASP A 300 10.60 3.71 18.56
N ILE A 301 11.93 3.51 18.64
CA ILE A 301 12.55 2.17 18.63
C ILE A 301 11.94 1.30 19.74
N TYR A 302 11.81 1.83 20.96
CA TYR A 302 11.22 1.10 22.07
C TYR A 302 9.73 0.81 21.88
N ALA A 303 8.97 1.73 21.30
CA ALA A 303 7.57 1.49 20.96
C ALA A 303 7.42 0.36 19.93
N TYR A 304 8.28 0.34 18.89
CA TYR A 304 8.29 -0.72 17.88
C TYR A 304 8.69 -2.07 18.47
N LYS A 305 9.75 -2.11 19.30
CA LYS A 305 10.15 -3.32 20.03
C LYS A 305 9.01 -3.84 20.90
N PHE A 306 8.33 -2.95 21.63
CA PHE A 306 7.19 -3.33 22.48
C PHE A 306 6.06 -3.98 21.67
N ILE A 307 5.73 -3.43 20.49
CA ILE A 307 4.74 -4.03 19.59
C ILE A 307 5.20 -5.42 19.16
N ILE A 308 6.45 -5.59 18.74
CA ILE A 308 6.97 -6.90 18.30
C ILE A 308 6.98 -7.90 19.45
N ILE A 309 7.38 -7.51 20.66
CA ILE A 309 7.37 -8.36 21.86
C ILE A 309 5.94 -8.82 22.17
N LYS A 310 4.95 -7.92 22.13
CA LYS A 310 3.54 -8.29 22.29
C LYS A 310 3.09 -9.33 21.25
N ASN A 311 3.57 -9.22 20.02
CA ASN A 311 3.28 -10.20 18.97
C ASN A 311 3.95 -11.55 19.21
N ILE A 312 5.20 -11.55 19.70
CA ILE A 312 5.89 -12.77 20.13
C ILE A 312 5.10 -13.44 21.25
N ASP A 313 4.66 -12.69 22.25
CA ASP A 313 3.87 -13.21 23.38
C ASP A 313 2.53 -13.76 22.89
N TYR A 314 1.86 -13.05 21.98
CA TYR A 314 0.62 -13.53 21.35
C TYR A 314 0.82 -14.86 20.61
N ILE A 315 1.87 -14.98 19.79
CA ILE A 315 2.20 -16.24 19.08
C ILE A 315 2.51 -17.35 20.09
N LYS A 316 3.33 -17.08 21.10
CA LYS A 316 3.64 -18.06 22.16
C LYS A 316 2.37 -18.52 22.89
N ASN A 317 1.43 -17.61 23.16
CA ASN A 317 0.16 -17.91 23.84
C ASN A 317 -0.82 -18.68 22.95
N LEU A 318 -0.85 -18.41 21.63
CA LEU A 318 -1.60 -19.25 20.67
C LEU A 318 -1.08 -20.69 20.68
N GLY A 319 0.23 -20.85 20.88
CA GLY A 319 0.91 -22.13 20.89
C GLY A 319 0.83 -22.84 19.53
N TYR A 320 1.38 -24.05 19.51
CA TYR A 320 1.45 -24.87 18.29
C TYR A 320 0.06 -25.23 17.74
N ASN A 321 -0.92 -25.47 18.61
CA ASN A 321 -2.28 -25.85 18.22
C ASN A 321 -3.00 -24.76 17.43
N GLY A 322 -2.77 -23.47 17.75
CA GLY A 322 -3.35 -22.36 17.00
C GLY A 322 -2.88 -22.32 15.54
N PHE A 323 -1.61 -22.65 15.30
CA PHE A 323 -1.04 -22.69 13.94
C PHE A 323 -1.46 -23.97 13.18
N ILE A 324 -1.50 -25.13 13.85
CA ILE A 324 -2.00 -26.39 13.25
C ILE A 324 -3.44 -26.21 12.79
N ASN A 325 -4.32 -25.69 13.64
CA ASN A 325 -5.74 -25.49 13.28
C ASN A 325 -5.90 -24.60 12.04
N ARG A 326 -5.04 -23.58 11.89
CA ARG A 326 -5.09 -22.68 10.75
C ARG A 326 -4.55 -23.32 9.48
N GLN A 327 -3.41 -24.02 9.57
CA GLN A 327 -2.87 -24.80 8.46
C GLN A 327 -3.89 -25.88 8.02
N ARG A 328 -4.54 -26.56 8.97
CA ARG A 328 -5.60 -27.54 8.71
C ARG A 328 -6.77 -26.93 7.97
N PHE A 329 -7.31 -25.81 8.44
CA PHE A 329 -8.39 -25.09 7.75
C PHE A 329 -8.05 -24.77 6.28
N ILE A 330 -6.83 -24.30 6.01
CA ILE A 330 -6.37 -24.01 4.64
C ILE A 330 -6.23 -25.30 3.82
N THR A 331 -5.68 -26.35 4.41
CA THR A 331 -5.52 -27.64 3.72
C THR A 331 -6.86 -28.35 3.48
N GLU A 332 -7.83 -28.22 4.38
CA GLU A 332 -9.21 -28.70 4.19
C GLU A 332 -9.87 -27.99 3.00
N SER A 333 -9.65 -26.67 2.85
CA SER A 333 -10.11 -25.93 1.67
C SER A 333 -9.44 -26.44 0.38
N ARG A 334 -8.13 -26.73 0.39
CA ARG A 334 -7.45 -27.35 -0.77
C ARG A 334 -7.98 -28.75 -1.08
N LEU A 335 -8.34 -29.52 -0.05
CA LEU A 335 -8.93 -30.86 -0.21
C LEU A 335 -10.29 -30.82 -0.93
N GLN A 336 -11.09 -29.78 -0.71
CA GLN A 336 -12.36 -29.58 -1.43
C GLN A 336 -12.14 -29.35 -2.94
N HIS A 337 -10.95 -28.92 -3.34
CA HIS A 337 -10.55 -28.68 -4.72
C HIS A 337 -9.43 -29.61 -5.18
N ILE A 338 -9.35 -30.82 -4.61
CA ILE A 338 -8.22 -31.74 -4.83
C ILE A 338 -8.00 -32.10 -6.30
N ASP A 339 -9.06 -32.12 -7.10
CA ASP A 339 -9.02 -32.44 -8.54
C ASP A 339 -8.34 -31.34 -9.36
N ALA A 340 -8.18 -30.13 -8.82
CA ALA A 340 -7.45 -29.03 -9.45
C ALA A 340 -5.92 -29.10 -9.24
N TYR A 341 -5.43 -30.11 -8.50
CA TYR A 341 -4.02 -30.24 -8.16
C TYR A 341 -3.41 -31.52 -8.73
N SER A 342 -2.08 -31.51 -8.88
CA SER A 342 -1.33 -32.70 -9.26
C SER A 342 -1.55 -33.85 -8.27
N LYS A 343 -1.41 -35.10 -8.74
CA LYS A 343 -1.56 -36.30 -7.91
C LYS A 343 -0.61 -36.29 -6.70
N GLU A 344 0.58 -35.72 -6.85
CA GLU A 344 1.55 -35.56 -5.77
C GLU A 344 1.06 -34.57 -4.71
N CYS A 345 0.58 -33.39 -5.12
CA CYS A 345 -0.03 -32.42 -4.20
C CYS A 345 -1.25 -33.02 -3.47
N GLY A 346 -2.14 -33.71 -4.18
CA GLY A 346 -3.31 -34.37 -3.59
C GLY A 346 -2.97 -35.40 -2.51
N ASN A 347 -1.87 -36.14 -2.69
CA ASN A 347 -1.37 -37.07 -1.67
C ASN A 347 -0.84 -36.33 -0.44
N LEU A 348 -0.12 -35.21 -0.63
CA LEU A 348 0.42 -34.41 0.46
C LEU A 348 -0.68 -33.71 1.28
N ILE A 349 -1.72 -33.21 0.62
CA ILE A 349 -2.94 -32.67 1.26
C ILE A 349 -3.54 -33.72 2.20
N LYS A 350 -3.80 -34.94 1.70
CA LYS A 350 -4.40 -36.03 2.50
C LYS A 350 -3.50 -36.47 3.66
N GLN A 351 -2.20 -36.59 3.42
CA GLN A 351 -1.22 -36.92 4.46
C GLN A 351 -1.20 -35.86 5.57
N TYR A 352 -1.29 -34.58 5.21
CA TYR A 352 -1.34 -33.50 6.20
C TYR A 352 -2.61 -33.59 7.06
N ILE A 353 -3.79 -33.76 6.46
CA ILE A 353 -5.07 -33.88 7.21
C ILE A 353 -5.02 -35.07 8.16
N GLN A 354 -4.68 -36.26 7.65
CA GLN A 354 -4.60 -37.48 8.46
C GLN A 354 -3.63 -37.29 9.63
N LEU A 355 -2.43 -36.78 9.35
CA LEU A 355 -1.47 -36.54 10.40
C LEU A 355 -2.06 -35.55 11.41
N SER A 356 -2.72 -34.47 10.98
CA SER A 356 -3.22 -33.40 11.86
C SER A 356 -4.36 -33.83 12.79
N GLU A 357 -5.04 -34.93 12.45
CA GLU A 357 -6.05 -35.58 13.28
C GLU A 357 -5.44 -36.54 14.30
N GLU A 358 -4.23 -37.05 14.05
CA GLU A 358 -3.59 -38.13 14.82
C GLU A 358 -2.66 -37.64 15.97
N ASN A 359 -2.17 -36.40 16.01
CA ASN A 359 -1.32 -35.92 17.13
C ASN A 359 -1.59 -34.47 17.58
N GLU A 360 -1.78 -34.28 18.89
CA GLU A 360 -1.84 -32.97 19.57
C GLU A 360 -0.53 -32.62 20.35
N ASN A 361 0.54 -33.40 20.21
CA ASN A 361 1.74 -33.27 21.04
C ASN A 361 2.86 -32.41 20.38
N GLN A 362 3.66 -31.74 21.22
CA GLN A 362 4.69 -30.77 20.80
C GLN A 362 5.82 -31.37 19.94
N ILE A 363 6.17 -32.65 20.14
CA ILE A 363 7.26 -33.36 19.43
C ILE A 363 6.93 -33.60 17.94
N SER A 364 5.66 -33.57 17.55
CA SER A 364 5.22 -33.73 16.16
C SER A 364 5.19 -32.43 15.36
N PHE A 365 5.37 -31.26 15.98
CA PHE A 365 5.16 -29.97 15.31
C PHE A 365 6.11 -29.72 14.13
N ASP A 366 7.41 -29.93 14.28
CA ASP A 366 8.36 -29.69 13.18
C ASP A 366 8.08 -30.59 11.96
N LYS A 367 7.50 -31.77 12.20
CA LYS A 367 7.05 -32.67 11.12
C LYS A 367 5.80 -32.13 10.42
N TYR A 368 4.83 -31.57 11.16
CA TYR A 368 3.66 -30.89 10.58
C TYR A 368 4.07 -29.71 9.71
N ASP A 369 4.95 -28.88 10.24
CA ASP A 369 5.36 -27.64 9.60
C ASP A 369 6.13 -27.92 8.29
N MET A 370 6.98 -28.94 8.30
CA MET A 370 7.70 -29.40 7.11
C MET A 370 6.76 -30.02 6.07
N LEU A 371 5.78 -30.83 6.51
CA LEU A 371 4.80 -31.45 5.61
C LEU A 371 3.89 -30.40 4.96
N TYR A 372 3.41 -29.44 5.75
CA TYR A 372 2.64 -28.29 5.26
C TYR A 372 3.42 -27.50 4.21
N TRP A 373 4.71 -27.24 4.44
CA TRP A 373 5.53 -26.50 3.47
C TRP A 373 5.75 -27.27 2.18
N LYS A 374 6.04 -28.57 2.28
CA LYS A 374 6.20 -29.44 1.11
C LYS A 374 4.92 -29.45 0.28
N GLN A 375 3.77 -29.52 0.94
CA GLN A 375 2.46 -29.40 0.30
C GLN A 375 2.31 -28.05 -0.41
N VAL A 376 2.46 -26.90 0.29
CA VAL A 376 2.31 -25.57 -0.31
C VAL A 376 3.16 -25.42 -1.58
N LYS A 377 4.45 -25.76 -1.50
CA LYS A 377 5.37 -25.62 -2.62
C LYS A 377 4.95 -26.43 -3.85
N ILE A 378 4.57 -27.69 -3.66
CA ILE A 378 4.18 -28.59 -4.76
C ILE A 378 2.78 -28.22 -5.30
N CYS A 379 1.91 -27.67 -4.47
CA CYS A 379 0.56 -27.26 -4.87
C CYS A 379 0.51 -25.87 -5.54
N GLU A 380 1.58 -25.07 -5.45
CA GLU A 380 1.74 -23.78 -6.17
C GLU A 380 2.29 -23.96 -7.59
N GLU A 381 2.91 -25.11 -7.89
CA GLU A 381 3.29 -25.52 -9.24
C GLU A 381 2.00 -25.95 -9.97
N ILE A 382 1.29 -24.99 -10.56
CA ILE A 382 0.17 -25.28 -11.47
C ILE A 382 0.74 -26.05 -12.66
N GLU A 383 0.34 -27.31 -12.83
CA GLU A 383 0.48 -27.98 -14.13
C GLU A 383 -0.39 -27.19 -15.11
N GLU A 384 0.25 -26.51 -16.07
CA GLU A 384 -0.44 -26.00 -17.25
C GLU A 384 -1.17 -27.18 -17.92
N LEU A 385 -2.48 -27.26 -17.70
CA LEU A 385 -3.38 -28.19 -18.38
C LEU A 385 -3.78 -27.63 -19.75
#